data_AF-A0A959ETI2-F1
#
_entry.id   AF-A0A959ETI2-F1
#
_cell.length_a   1.000
_cell.length_b   1.000
_cell.length_c   1.000
_cell.angle_alpha   90.00
_cell.angle_beta   90.00
_cell.angle_gamma   90.00
#
_symmetry.space_group_name_H-M   'P 1'
#
loop_
_entity.id
_entity.type
_entity.pdbx_description
1 polymer ?
#
loop_
_entity_poly.entity_id
_entity_poly.type
_entity_poly.pdbx_seq_one_letter_code
_entity_poly.pdbx_strand_id
1 'polypeptide(L)'
;ILQQAILLIDELGLEQFTFRKLAERIESTEASVYRYFENKHLLFVYLLNWYWEWMRFRVDYNTHNLASPVERLRMAITMIVDTAKRNTDVAFVDEDVLHRIVVTEGTKAYHHKMVDEENRIGFFLSYKNLC
;
A
#
# COMPACT_ATOMS: atom_id res chain seq x y z
N ILE A 1 -8.26 1.99 12.18
CA ILE A 1 -7.17 2.87 11.66
C ILE A 1 -6.97 2.66 10.16
N LEU A 2 -6.50 1.49 9.69
CA LEU A 2 -6.12 1.26 8.29
C LEU A 2 -7.19 1.63 7.26
N GLN A 3 -8.39 1.04 7.37
CA GLN A 3 -9.50 1.30 6.44
C GLN A 3 -9.80 2.80 6.27
N GLN A 4 -9.97 3.52 7.38
CA GLN A 4 -10.26 4.95 7.34
C GLN A 4 -9.06 5.79 6.91
N ALA A 5 -7.83 5.33 7.17
CA ALA A 5 -6.63 6.00 6.66
C ALA A 5 -6.57 5.92 5.14
N ILE A 6 -6.82 4.75 4.55
CA ILE A 6 -6.87 4.54 3.10
C ILE A 6 -7.90 5.48 2.48
N LEU A 7 -9.16 5.44 2.97
CA LEU A 7 -10.23 6.28 2.44
C LEU A 7 -9.90 7.78 2.58
N LEU A 8 -9.35 8.21 3.71
CA LEU A 8 -9.06 9.62 3.96
C LEU A 8 -7.85 10.13 3.16
N ILE A 9 -6.86 9.27 2.89
CA ILE A 9 -5.73 9.60 2.02
C ILE A 9 -6.19 9.72 0.56
N ASP A 10 -7.06 8.83 0.08
CA ASP A 10 -7.66 8.93 -1.27
C ASP A 10 -8.50 10.21 -1.42
N GLU A 11 -9.27 10.58 -0.38
CA GLU A 11 -10.11 11.79 -0.39
C GLU A 11 -9.30 13.10 -0.35
N LEU A 12 -8.26 13.16 0.50
CA LEU A 12 -7.56 14.42 0.81
C LEU A 12 -6.18 14.55 0.14
N GLY A 13 -5.58 13.43 -0.27
CA GLY A 13 -4.15 13.34 -0.56
C GLY A 13 -3.27 13.25 0.70
N LEU A 14 -2.07 12.69 0.55
CA LEU A 14 -1.17 12.40 1.68
C LEU A 14 -0.71 13.66 2.44
N GLU A 15 -0.59 14.79 1.74
CA GLU A 15 -0.13 16.05 2.33
C GLU A 15 -1.15 16.63 3.31
N GLN A 16 -2.43 16.62 2.92
CA GLN A 16 -3.54 17.14 3.74
C GLN A 16 -4.00 16.15 4.82
N PHE A 17 -3.62 14.87 4.71
CA PHE A 17 -3.88 13.86 5.73
C PHE A 17 -3.09 14.14 7.02
N THR A 18 -3.79 14.05 8.16
CA THR A 18 -3.21 14.17 9.51
C THR A 18 -3.80 13.14 10.45
N PHE A 19 -3.06 12.74 11.49
CA PHE A 19 -3.57 11.81 12.50
C PHE A 19 -4.75 12.38 13.29
N ARG A 20 -4.80 13.69 13.49
CA ARG A 20 -5.99 14.35 14.04
C ARG A 20 -7.26 14.10 13.20
N LYS A 21 -7.21 14.35 11.88
CA LYS A 21 -8.35 14.11 10.98
C LYS A 21 -8.73 12.62 10.93
N LEU A 22 -7.73 11.74 10.95
CA LEU A 22 -7.97 10.30 11.03
C LEU A 22 -8.66 9.91 12.35
N ALA A 23 -8.17 10.41 13.48
CA ALA A 23 -8.71 10.14 14.81
C ALA A 23 -10.17 10.61 14.92
N GLU A 24 -10.47 11.81 14.43
CA GLU A 24 -11.84 12.33 14.32
C GLU A 24 -12.72 11.37 13.48
N ARG A 25 -12.24 10.91 12.32
CA ARG A 25 -12.97 10.00 11.42
C ARG A 25 -13.24 8.62 12.04
N ILE A 26 -12.37 8.12 12.91
CA ILE A 26 -12.57 6.83 13.60
C ILE A 26 -13.19 6.98 15.00
N GLU A 27 -13.70 8.17 15.34
CA GLU A 27 -14.28 8.48 16.66
C GLU A 27 -13.34 8.13 17.82
N SER A 28 -12.06 8.47 17.68
CA SER A 28 -11.00 8.20 18.67
C SER A 28 -10.13 9.42 18.93
N THR A 29 -9.07 9.24 19.71
CA THR A 29 -8.09 10.29 19.99
C THR A 29 -6.86 10.13 19.11
N GLU A 30 -6.17 11.24 18.83
CA GLU A 30 -4.90 11.21 18.11
C GLU A 30 -3.86 10.35 18.83
N ALA A 31 -3.85 10.38 20.17
CA ALA A 31 -3.02 9.52 21.01
C ALA A 31 -3.26 8.02 20.75
N SER A 32 -4.50 7.61 20.44
CA SER A 32 -4.81 6.23 20.07
C SER A 32 -4.15 5.82 18.76
N VAL A 33 -4.04 6.73 17.78
CA VAL A 33 -3.36 6.46 16.50
C VAL A 33 -1.86 6.33 16.72
N TYR A 34 -1.27 7.23 17.53
CA TYR A 34 0.15 7.21 17.87
C TYR A 34 0.62 5.93 18.59
N ARG A 35 -0.29 5.19 19.23
CA ARG A 35 0.03 3.86 19.82
C ARG A 35 0.37 2.80 18.77
N TYR A 36 -0.11 2.95 17.54
CA TYR A 36 0.09 1.98 16.45
C TYR A 36 1.07 2.47 15.39
N PHE A 37 1.11 3.78 15.15
CA PHE A 37 1.98 4.39 14.15
C PHE A 37 2.68 5.60 14.76
N GLU A 38 4.01 5.55 14.84
CA GLU A 38 4.80 6.63 15.42
C GLU A 38 4.66 7.94 14.63
N ASN A 39 4.48 7.86 13.31
CA ASN A 39 4.27 9.04 12.47
C ASN A 39 3.51 8.70 11.17
N LYS A 40 3.07 9.76 10.47
CA LYS A 40 2.33 9.66 9.19
C LYS A 40 3.09 8.89 8.11
N HIS A 41 4.41 9.06 8.03
CA HIS A 41 5.25 8.39 7.04
C HIS A 41 5.25 6.89 7.24
N LEU A 42 5.43 6.41 8.48
CA LEU A 42 5.41 4.98 8.79
C LEU A 42 4.06 4.31 8.55
N LEU A 43 2.95 5.03 8.82
CA LEU A 43 1.62 4.56 8.39
C LEU A 43 1.56 4.39 6.87
N PHE A 44 2.06 5.38 6.12
CA PHE A 44 2.02 5.34 4.67
C PHE A 44 2.90 4.22 4.09
N VAL A 45 4.13 4.06 4.59
CA VAL A 45 5.03 2.95 4.24
C VAL A 45 4.38 1.60 4.52
N TYR A 46 3.70 1.46 5.67
CA TYR A 46 2.97 0.23 5.99
C TYR A 46 1.89 -0.10 4.95
N LEU A 47 1.09 0.89 4.54
CA LEU A 47 0.06 0.71 3.51
C LEU A 47 0.66 0.32 2.15
N LEU A 48 1.77 0.95 1.76
CA LEU A 48 2.47 0.59 0.52
C LEU A 48 3.03 -0.83 0.57
N ASN A 49 3.64 -1.23 1.69
CA ASN A 49 4.15 -2.59 1.85
C ASN A 49 3.03 -3.62 1.78
N TRP A 50 1.91 -3.35 2.45
CA TRP A 50 0.73 -4.22 2.37
C TRP A 50 0.29 -4.41 0.91
N TYR A 51 0.21 -3.32 0.14
CA TYR A 51 -0.18 -3.37 -1.26
C TYR A 51 0.80 -4.20 -2.11
N TRP A 52 2.10 -3.98 -1.94
CA TRP A 52 3.10 -4.70 -2.72
C TRP A 52 3.20 -6.19 -2.35
N GLU A 53 3.03 -6.55 -1.07
CA GLU A 53 2.93 -7.94 -0.65
C GLU A 53 1.71 -8.63 -1.25
N TRP A 54 0.55 -7.96 -1.21
CA TRP A 54 -0.67 -8.46 -1.83
C TRP A 54 -0.50 -8.64 -3.34
N MET A 55 0.06 -7.65 -4.03
CA MET A 55 0.30 -7.71 -5.48
C MET A 55 1.27 -8.85 -5.83
N ARG A 56 2.34 -9.00 -5.06
CA ARG A 56 3.31 -10.09 -5.22
C ARG A 56 2.65 -11.45 -5.09
N PHE A 57 1.89 -11.66 -4.01
CA PHE A 57 1.13 -12.90 -3.82
C PHE A 57 0.19 -13.17 -5.01
N ARG A 58 -0.54 -12.14 -5.47
CA ARG A 58 -1.43 -12.24 -6.63
C ARG A 58 -0.65 -12.73 -7.85
N VAL A 59 0.46 -12.07 -8.20
CA VAL A 59 1.29 -12.39 -9.38
C VAL A 59 1.87 -13.79 -9.28
N ASP A 60 2.43 -14.15 -8.13
CA ASP A 60 3.00 -15.48 -7.91
C ASP A 60 1.94 -16.57 -8.06
N TYR A 61 0.79 -16.40 -7.42
CA TYR A 61 -0.31 -17.35 -7.49
C TYR A 61 -0.84 -17.58 -8.92
N ASN A 62 -1.05 -16.50 -9.67
CA ASN A 62 -1.62 -16.58 -11.02
C ASN A 62 -0.60 -16.99 -12.09
N THR A 63 0.71 -16.88 -11.81
CA THR A 63 1.77 -17.30 -12.73
C THR A 63 2.37 -18.66 -12.39
N HIS A 64 2.06 -19.23 -11.23
CA HIS A 64 2.68 -20.46 -10.71
C HIS A 64 2.61 -21.64 -11.70
N ASN A 65 1.46 -21.83 -12.35
CA ASN A 65 1.22 -22.98 -13.23
C ASN A 65 1.49 -22.70 -14.72
N LEU A 66 1.96 -21.49 -15.07
CA LEU A 66 2.22 -21.12 -16.46
C LEU A 66 3.62 -21.53 -16.88
N ALA A 67 3.72 -22.48 -17.80
CA ALA A 67 5.03 -22.96 -18.29
C ALA A 67 5.76 -21.94 -19.20
N SER A 68 5.01 -21.13 -19.96
CA SER A 68 5.59 -20.17 -20.90
C SER A 68 6.04 -18.89 -20.17
N PRO A 69 7.33 -18.50 -20.25
CA PRO A 69 7.81 -17.24 -19.67
C PRO A 69 7.11 -16.01 -20.24
N VAL A 70 6.74 -16.05 -21.52
CA VAL A 70 6.03 -14.94 -22.19
C VAL A 70 4.62 -14.76 -21.62
N GLU A 71 3.92 -15.88 -21.38
CA GLU A 71 2.58 -15.83 -20.78
C GLU A 71 2.63 -15.43 -19.31
N ARG A 72 3.66 -15.87 -18.56
CA ARG A 72 3.91 -15.39 -17.19
C ARG A 72 4.09 -13.87 -17.15
N LEU A 73 4.93 -13.33 -18.03
CA LEU A 73 5.16 -11.88 -18.10
C LEU A 73 3.89 -11.11 -18.49
N ARG A 74 3.15 -11.59 -19.50
CA ARG A 74 1.89 -10.97 -19.93
C ARG A 74 0.87 -10.96 -18.81
N MET A 75 0.73 -12.07 -18.08
CA MET A 75 -0.16 -12.16 -16.92
C MET A 75 0.26 -11.20 -15.82
N ALA A 76 1.54 -11.16 -15.44
CA ALA A 76 2.05 -10.26 -14.42
C ALA A 76 1.80 -8.78 -14.76
N ILE A 77 2.08 -8.36 -16.01
CA ILE A 77 1.80 -6.99 -16.47
C ILE A 77 0.31 -6.69 -16.39
N THR A 78 -0.53 -7.62 -16.86
CA THR A 78 -1.99 -7.46 -16.82
C THR A 78 -2.47 -7.25 -15.39
N MET A 79 -1.92 -7.99 -14.42
CA MET A 79 -2.34 -7.88 -13.02
C MET A 79 -1.89 -6.60 -12.32
N ILE A 80 -0.71 -6.09 -12.68
CA ILE A 80 -0.19 -4.83 -12.15
C ILE A 80 -1.03 -3.65 -12.66
N VAL A 81 -1.50 -3.72 -13.91
CA VAL A 81 -2.27 -2.65 -14.57
C VAL A 81 -3.77 -2.76 -14.31
N ASP A 82 -4.31 -3.97 -14.22
CA ASP A 82 -5.74 -4.25 -14.03
C ASP A 82 -6.03 -4.80 -12.63
N THR A 83 -6.36 -3.88 -11.71
CA THR A 83 -6.80 -4.21 -10.36
C THR A 83 -8.29 -4.45 -10.23
N ALA A 84 -9.09 -4.25 -11.29
CA ALA A 84 -10.56 -4.20 -11.23
C ALA A 84 -11.25 -5.53 -10.85
N LYS A 85 -10.48 -6.57 -10.50
CA LYS A 85 -10.99 -7.82 -9.94
C LYS A 85 -10.87 -7.78 -8.42
N ARG A 86 -11.95 -7.29 -7.80
CA ARG A 86 -12.21 -7.34 -6.35
C ARG A 86 -11.79 -8.69 -5.76
N ASN A 87 -10.84 -8.69 -4.85
CA ASN A 87 -10.67 -9.77 -3.88
C ASN A 87 -11.29 -9.28 -2.57
N THR A 88 -12.54 -9.64 -2.33
CA THR A 88 -13.31 -9.25 -1.12
C THR A 88 -12.85 -9.95 0.17
N ASP A 89 -11.62 -10.47 0.23
CA ASP A 89 -11.17 -11.31 1.33
C ASP A 89 -10.71 -10.51 2.56
N VAL A 90 -10.32 -9.24 2.39
CA VAL A 90 -9.81 -8.40 3.48
C VAL A 90 -10.78 -7.24 3.77
N ALA A 91 -11.65 -7.41 4.75
CA ALA A 91 -12.71 -6.45 5.10
C ALA A 91 -12.23 -5.02 5.45
N PHE A 92 -10.94 -4.84 5.76
CA PHE A 92 -10.38 -3.56 6.21
C PHE A 92 -9.45 -2.86 5.21
N VAL A 93 -9.20 -3.44 4.03
CA VAL A 93 -8.42 -2.81 2.96
C VAL A 93 -9.23 -2.86 1.67
N ASP A 94 -9.51 -1.69 1.11
CA ASP A 94 -10.03 -1.59 -0.25
C ASP A 94 -8.83 -1.50 -1.20
N GLU A 95 -8.55 -2.58 -1.93
CA GLU A 95 -7.37 -2.68 -2.77
C GLU A 95 -7.42 -1.75 -3.99
N ASP A 96 -8.60 -1.42 -4.49
CA ASP A 96 -8.76 -0.49 -5.61
C ASP A 96 -8.47 0.95 -5.18
N VAL A 97 -8.97 1.34 -4.00
CA VAL A 97 -8.63 2.63 -3.39
C VAL A 97 -7.13 2.69 -3.09
N LEU A 98 -6.58 1.64 -2.49
CA LEU A 98 -5.16 1.59 -2.16
C LEU A 98 -4.27 1.60 -3.42
N HIS A 99 -4.68 0.94 -4.50
CA HIS A 99 -3.99 1.02 -5.78
C HIS A 99 -3.93 2.46 -6.31
N ARG A 100 -5.05 3.20 -6.29
CA ARG A 100 -5.06 4.61 -6.70
C ARG A 100 -4.05 5.42 -5.89
N ILE A 101 -4.06 5.27 -4.56
CA ILE A 101 -3.10 5.93 -3.67
C ILE A 101 -1.66 5.57 -4.03
N VAL A 102 -1.35 4.30 -4.29
CA VAL A 102 0.00 3.86 -4.67
C VAL A 102 0.43 4.53 -5.96
N VAL A 103 -0.45 4.59 -6.96
CA VAL A 103 -0.18 5.22 -8.27
C VAL A 103 0.02 6.73 -8.14
N THR A 104 -0.80 7.43 -7.34
CA THR A 104 -0.78 8.90 -7.27
C THR A 104 0.20 9.44 -6.23
N GLU A 105 0.33 8.77 -5.09
CA GLU A 105 1.07 9.26 -3.92
C GLU A 105 2.31 8.42 -3.58
N GLY A 106 2.44 7.20 -4.11
CA GLY A 106 3.45 6.21 -3.68
C GLY A 106 4.89 6.71 -3.75
N THR A 107 5.22 7.53 -4.75
CA THR A 107 6.56 8.13 -4.90
C THR A 107 6.99 8.96 -3.69
N LYS A 108 6.05 9.54 -2.94
CA LYS A 108 6.33 10.37 -1.76
C LYS A 108 6.90 9.56 -0.59
N ALA A 109 6.67 8.25 -0.54
CA ALA A 109 7.30 7.37 0.44
C ALA A 109 8.79 7.13 0.14
N TYR A 110 9.18 7.16 -1.14
CA TYR A 110 10.55 6.89 -1.57
C TYR A 110 11.39 8.17 -1.67
N HIS A 111 10.77 9.33 -1.81
CA HIS A 111 11.45 10.63 -1.86
C HIS A 111 11.54 11.29 -0.48
N HIS A 112 12.13 10.57 0.47
CA HIS A 112 12.37 11.05 1.83
C HIS A 112 13.86 11.04 2.18
N LYS A 113 14.30 11.94 3.08
CA LYS A 113 15.73 12.06 3.45
C LYS A 113 16.31 10.80 4.08
N MET A 114 15.48 9.98 4.72
CA MET A 114 15.89 8.74 5.40
C MET A 114 15.74 7.50 4.52
N VAL A 115 15.43 7.64 3.23
CA VAL A 115 15.13 6.50 2.33
C VAL A 115 16.24 5.44 2.33
N ASP A 116 17.51 5.84 2.37
CA ASP A 116 18.63 4.90 2.37
C ASP A 116 18.68 4.05 3.64
N GLU A 117 18.42 4.67 4.79
CA GLU A 117 18.41 3.98 6.07
C GLU A 117 17.18 3.07 6.21
N GLU A 118 16.00 3.60 5.86
CA GLU A 118 14.74 2.84 5.83
C GLU A 118 14.84 1.63 4.89
N ASN A 119 15.47 1.82 3.73
CA ASN A 119 15.73 0.75 2.80
C ASN A 119 16.67 -0.31 3.39
N ARG A 120 17.73 0.10 4.12
CA ARG A 120 18.70 -0.82 4.74
C ARG A 120 18.06 -1.71 5.80
N ILE A 121 17.08 -1.19 6.54
CA ILE A 121 16.31 -1.95 7.53
C ILE A 121 15.11 -2.71 6.91
N GLY A 122 14.95 -2.64 5.59
CA GLY A 122 14.05 -3.49 4.83
C GLY A 122 12.65 -2.92 4.56
N PHE A 123 12.42 -1.62 4.76
CA PHE A 123 11.09 -1.02 4.60
C PHE A 123 10.52 -1.09 3.19
N PHE A 124 11.34 -1.33 2.16
CA PHE A 124 10.90 -1.40 0.77
C PHE A 124 11.12 -2.78 0.13
N LEU A 125 11.36 -3.82 0.94
CA LEU A 125 11.59 -5.18 0.44
C LEU A 125 10.39 -5.69 -0.36
N SER A 126 9.17 -5.42 0.09
CA SER A 126 7.95 -5.87 -0.59
C SER A 126 7.87 -5.34 -2.03
N TYR A 127 8.18 -4.05 -2.21
CA TYR A 127 8.28 -3.44 -3.54
C TYR A 127 9.41 -4.05 -4.37
N LYS A 128 10.62 -4.15 -3.78
CA LYS A 128 11.81 -4.68 -4.47
C LYS A 128 11.76 -6.15 -4.82
N ASN A 129 10.97 -6.95 -4.10
CA ASN A 129 10.82 -8.37 -4.38
C ASN A 129 9.89 -8.61 -5.58
N LEU A 130 9.02 -7.64 -5.90
CA LEU A 130 8.15 -7.70 -7.07
C LEU A 130 8.82 -7.13 -8.32
N CYS A 131 9.59 -6.05 -8.17
CA CYS A 131 10.22 -5.29 -9.27
C CYS A 131 11.62 -5.78 -9.65
#